data_AF-A0A7Y5VRT2-F1
#
_entry.id   AF-A0A7Y5VRT2-F1
#
_cell.length_a   1.000
_cell.length_b   1.000
_cell.length_c   1.000
_cell.angle_alpha   90.00
_cell.angle_beta   90.00
_cell.angle_gamma   90.00
#
_symmetry.space_group_name_H-M   'P 1'
#
loop_
_entity.id
_entity.type
_entity.pdbx_description
1 polymer ?
#
loop_
_entity_poly.entity_id
_entity_poly.type
_entity_poly.pdbx_seq_one_letter_code
_entity_poly.pdbx_strand_id
1 'polypeptide(L)'
;MSHDEFMKQQYLTLRDEIRCGKARNFWLVIFGTLLVPAAGLLTTMYGGFFATATLPFVVLVIMLAFVAEQNDILRAGRYLREHVEPTIEGVTGWEKWLESHARLRGADRVFFGSFVIIFTLLYALSTRTALQALADQTPGELREQFFTYGVIGYIVGGVWFFIVLIRHWQSCTTTRG
;
A
#
# COMPACT_ATOMS: atom_id res chain seq x y z
N MET A 1 -35.40 -6.43 15.61
CA MET A 1 -34.32 -7.24 15.02
C MET A 1 -33.88 -8.25 16.07
N SER A 2 -33.88 -9.54 15.74
CA SER A 2 -33.42 -10.56 16.69
C SER A 2 -31.89 -10.51 16.83
N HIS A 3 -31.36 -11.07 17.91
CA HIS A 3 -29.92 -11.20 18.12
C HIS A 3 -29.25 -11.93 16.93
N ASP A 4 -29.86 -13.00 16.45
CA ASP A 4 -29.34 -13.78 15.32
C ASP A 4 -29.34 -12.99 14.01
N GLU A 5 -30.35 -12.15 13.82
CA GLU A 5 -30.42 -11.26 12.66
C GLU A 5 -29.35 -10.17 12.72
N PHE A 6 -29.09 -9.60 13.91
CA PHE A 6 -27.97 -8.68 14.12
C PHE A 6 -26.62 -9.34 13.79
N MET A 7 -26.35 -10.51 14.36
CA MET A 7 -25.09 -11.23 14.16
C MET A 7 -24.87 -11.62 12.69
N LYS A 8 -25.94 -12.04 12.01
CA LYS A 8 -25.89 -12.31 10.56
C LYS A 8 -25.54 -11.06 9.76
N GLN A 9 -26.19 -9.94 10.03
CA GLN A 9 -25.91 -8.68 9.33
C GLN A 9 -24.49 -8.18 9.60
N GLN A 10 -24.01 -8.31 10.84
CA GLN A 10 -22.65 -7.95 11.21
C GLN A 10 -21.61 -8.80 10.44
N TYR A 11 -21.81 -10.12 10.38
CA TYR A 11 -20.93 -11.01 9.62
C TYR A 11 -20.92 -10.67 8.12
N LEU A 12 -22.10 -10.48 7.52
CA LEU A 12 -22.21 -10.14 6.09
C LEU A 12 -21.56 -8.79 5.78
N THR A 13 -21.78 -7.78 6.63
CA THR A 13 -21.21 -6.43 6.46
C THR A 13 -19.69 -6.46 6.54
N LEU A 14 -19.11 -7.13 7.55
CA LEU A 14 -17.65 -7.23 7.68
C LEU A 14 -17.00 -7.99 6.53
N ARG A 15 -17.68 -9.02 6.01
CA ARG A 15 -17.21 -9.76 4.81
C ARG A 15 -17.25 -8.89 3.56
N ASP A 16 -18.27 -8.06 3.42
CA ASP A 16 -18.36 -7.11 2.32
C ASP A 16 -17.29 -6.03 2.44
N GLU A 17 -17.01 -5.52 3.64
CA GLU A 17 -15.92 -4.57 3.90
C GLU A 17 -14.55 -5.15 3.46
N ILE A 18 -14.25 -6.40 3.82
CA ILE A 18 -13.02 -7.10 3.39
C ILE A 18 -12.97 -7.21 1.85
N ARG A 19 -14.10 -7.57 1.22
CA ARG A 19 -14.19 -7.71 -0.24
C ARG A 19 -13.96 -6.37 -0.94
N CYS A 20 -14.62 -5.32 -0.48
CA CYS A 20 -14.45 -3.95 -0.98
C CYS A 20 -13.00 -3.49 -0.80
N GLY A 21 -12.37 -3.79 0.34
CA GLY A 21 -10.97 -3.43 0.57
C GLY A 21 -9.99 -4.16 -0.35
N LYS A 22 -10.21 -5.45 -0.63
CA LYS A 22 -9.41 -6.19 -1.63
C LYS A 22 -9.57 -5.60 -3.03
N ALA A 23 -10.78 -5.20 -3.42
CA ALA A 23 -11.03 -4.54 -4.70
C ALA A 23 -10.36 -3.16 -4.79
N ARG A 24 -10.40 -2.37 -3.71
CA ARG A 24 -9.72 -1.07 -3.63
C ARG A 24 -8.21 -1.21 -3.71
N ASN A 25 -7.63 -2.20 -3.05
CA ASN A 25 -6.21 -2.52 -3.20
C ASN A 25 -5.82 -2.84 -4.64
N PHE A 26 -6.61 -3.68 -5.32
CA PHE A 26 -6.37 -4.00 -6.74
C PHE A 26 -6.38 -2.72 -7.61
N TRP A 27 -7.36 -1.84 -7.40
CA TRP A 27 -7.41 -0.56 -8.09
C TRP A 27 -6.24 0.36 -7.75
N LEU A 28 -5.80 0.43 -6.48
CA LEU A 28 -4.61 1.19 -6.09
C LEU A 28 -3.37 0.71 -6.83
N VAL A 29 -3.20 -0.60 -7.00
CA VAL A 29 -2.07 -1.16 -7.76
C VAL A 29 -2.17 -0.78 -9.24
N ILE A 30 -3.34 -0.95 -9.87
CA ILE A 30 -3.55 -0.57 -11.28
C ILE A 30 -3.27 0.91 -11.49
N PHE A 31 -3.93 1.76 -10.70
CA PHE A 31 -3.77 3.20 -10.85
C PHE A 31 -2.34 3.62 -10.55
N GLY A 32 -1.70 3.13 -9.49
CA GLY A 32 -0.30 3.51 -9.24
C GLY A 32 0.66 3.04 -10.32
N THR A 33 0.46 1.84 -10.87
CA THR A 33 1.33 1.29 -11.93
C THR A 33 1.17 2.03 -13.26
N LEU A 34 -0.03 2.53 -13.58
CA LEU A 34 -0.29 3.26 -14.84
C LEU A 34 -0.09 4.77 -14.70
N LEU A 35 -0.55 5.35 -13.59
CA LEU A 35 -0.54 6.80 -13.34
C LEU A 35 0.86 7.31 -13.12
N VAL A 36 1.74 6.59 -12.41
CA VAL A 36 3.11 7.07 -12.15
C VAL A 36 3.92 7.22 -13.44
N PRO A 37 3.98 6.21 -14.34
CA PRO A 37 4.63 6.38 -15.64
C PRO A 37 3.95 7.42 -16.53
N ALA A 38 2.61 7.44 -16.57
CA ALA A 38 1.87 8.41 -17.38
C ALA A 38 2.14 9.85 -16.92
N ALA A 39 2.13 10.09 -15.61
CA ALA A 39 2.47 11.38 -15.02
C ALA A 39 3.91 11.74 -15.36
N GLY A 40 4.87 10.82 -15.22
CA GLY A 40 6.26 11.04 -15.62
C GLY A 40 6.41 11.43 -17.10
N LEU A 41 5.72 10.74 -18.01
CA LEU A 41 5.71 11.10 -19.43
C LEU A 41 5.15 12.50 -19.65
N LEU A 42 4.01 12.82 -19.04
CA LEU A 42 3.39 14.14 -19.15
C LEU A 42 4.32 15.24 -18.62
N THR A 43 4.97 15.05 -17.47
CA THR A 43 5.85 16.09 -16.94
C THR A 43 7.07 16.33 -17.82
N THR A 44 7.60 15.27 -18.45
CA THR A 44 8.71 15.40 -19.42
C THR A 44 8.28 16.13 -20.70
N MET A 45 7.04 15.94 -21.17
CA MET A 45 6.55 16.61 -22.39
C MET A 45 6.22 18.09 -22.16
N TYR A 46 5.66 18.43 -20.99
CA TYR A 46 5.15 19.78 -20.71
C TYR A 46 6.08 20.64 -19.84
N GLY A 47 7.26 20.14 -19.48
CA GLY A 47 8.27 20.92 -18.72
C GLY A 47 7.88 21.20 -17.27
N GLY A 48 7.13 20.30 -16.63
CA GLY A 48 6.65 20.49 -15.26
C GLY A 48 7.72 20.19 -14.20
N PHE A 49 8.56 21.18 -13.86
CA PHE A 49 9.59 21.06 -12.81
C PHE A 49 9.04 20.51 -11.48
N PHE A 50 8.09 21.25 -10.89
CA PHE A 50 7.50 20.91 -9.59
C PHE A 50 6.74 19.59 -9.66
N ALA A 51 6.05 19.33 -10.77
CA ALA A 51 5.34 18.08 -10.98
C ALA A 51 6.30 16.88 -11.02
N THR A 52 7.47 17.03 -11.66
CA THR A 52 8.48 15.96 -11.71
C THR A 52 9.11 15.75 -10.34
N ALA A 53 9.41 16.83 -9.61
CA ALA A 53 9.99 16.76 -8.27
C ALA A 53 9.07 16.11 -7.22
N THR A 54 7.74 16.16 -7.42
CA THR A 54 6.76 15.55 -6.50
C THR A 54 6.44 14.08 -6.79
N LEU A 55 6.79 13.56 -7.98
CA LEU A 55 6.49 12.17 -8.37
C LEU A 55 6.95 11.12 -7.34
N PRO A 56 8.17 11.17 -6.76
CA PRO A 56 8.59 10.20 -5.75
C PRO A 56 7.64 10.17 -4.54
N PHE A 57 7.15 11.34 -4.10
CA PHE A 57 6.21 11.43 -2.98
C PHE A 57 4.83 10.89 -3.34
N VAL A 58 4.38 11.05 -4.59
CA VAL A 58 3.13 10.41 -5.06
C VAL A 58 3.24 8.89 -4.95
N VAL A 59 4.37 8.31 -5.33
CA VAL A 59 4.62 6.87 -5.16
C VAL A 59 4.52 6.48 -3.69
N LEU A 60 5.17 7.23 -2.79
CA LEU A 60 5.11 6.97 -1.34
C LEU A 60 3.68 7.06 -0.78
N VAL A 61 2.88 8.03 -1.24
CA VAL A 61 1.48 8.18 -0.84
C VAL A 61 0.64 6.98 -1.28
N ILE A 62 0.81 6.49 -2.51
CA ILE A 62 0.10 5.30 -2.99
C ILE A 62 0.50 4.07 -2.17
N MET A 63 1.79 3.93 -1.86
CA MET A 63 2.27 2.83 -1.01
C MET A 63 1.69 2.91 0.41
N LEU A 64 1.61 4.10 0.99
CA LEU A 64 1.00 4.30 2.31
C LEU A 64 -0.49 3.98 2.29
N ALA A 65 -1.22 4.42 1.26
CA ALA A 65 -2.64 4.11 1.08
C ALA A 65 -2.87 2.59 0.99
N PHE A 66 -2.01 1.87 0.27
CA PHE A 66 -2.06 0.42 0.20
C PHE A 66 -1.84 -0.24 1.57
N VAL A 67 -0.84 0.20 2.34
CA VAL A 67 -0.57 -0.33 3.70
C VAL A 67 -1.74 -0.04 4.66
N ALA A 68 -2.31 1.17 4.60
CA ALA A 68 -3.47 1.53 5.41
C ALA A 68 -4.66 0.60 5.10
N GLU A 69 -4.94 0.38 3.83
CA GLU A 69 -6.02 -0.51 3.39
C GLU A 69 -5.81 -1.96 3.83
N GLN A 70 -4.57 -2.48 3.74
CA GLN A 70 -4.26 -3.81 4.27
C GLN A 70 -4.50 -3.90 5.78
N ASN A 71 -4.13 -2.87 6.55
CA ASN A 71 -4.36 -2.84 7.99
C ASN A 71 -5.85 -2.84 8.34
N ASP A 72 -6.69 -2.11 7.59
CA ASP A 72 -8.13 -2.09 7.80
C ASP A 72 -8.76 -3.47 7.53
N ILE A 73 -8.34 -4.16 6.45
CA ILE A 73 -8.75 -5.53 6.15
C ILE A 73 -8.32 -6.50 7.26
N LEU A 74 -7.08 -6.39 7.74
CA LEU A 74 -6.57 -7.22 8.83
C LEU A 74 -7.33 -6.98 10.14
N ARG A 75 -7.74 -5.73 10.43
CA ARG A 75 -8.57 -5.39 11.59
C ARG A 75 -9.94 -6.05 11.50
N ALA A 76 -10.62 -5.94 10.35
CA ALA A 76 -11.93 -6.55 10.14
C ALA A 76 -11.86 -8.08 10.26
N GLY A 77 -10.85 -8.72 9.65
CA GLY A 77 -10.62 -10.16 9.77
C GLY A 77 -10.33 -10.61 11.20
N ARG A 78 -9.51 -9.86 11.94
CA ARG A 78 -9.23 -10.13 13.35
C ARG A 78 -10.49 -10.04 14.22
N TYR A 79 -11.30 -9.00 14.00
CA TYR A 79 -12.55 -8.82 14.72
C TYR A 79 -13.52 -9.99 14.45
N LEU A 80 -13.66 -10.41 13.18
CA LEU A 80 -14.45 -11.60 12.82
C LEU A 80 -13.99 -12.84 13.58
N ARG A 81 -12.68 -13.13 13.55
CA ARG A 81 -12.09 -14.30 14.21
C ARG A 81 -12.26 -14.29 15.73
N GLU A 82 -12.09 -13.14 16.37
CA GLU A 82 -12.03 -13.04 17.83
C GLU A 82 -13.40 -12.84 18.49
N HIS A 83 -14.35 -12.19 17.79
CA HIS A 83 -15.60 -11.74 18.41
C HIS A 83 -16.86 -12.30 17.75
N VAL A 84 -16.82 -12.68 16.46
CA VAL A 84 -18.03 -13.12 15.72
C VAL A 84 -18.04 -14.64 15.51
N GLU A 85 -16.97 -15.22 14.97
CA GLU A 85 -16.90 -16.66 14.71
C GLU A 85 -17.00 -17.54 15.97
N PRO A 86 -16.45 -17.16 17.14
CA PRO A 86 -16.55 -18.00 18.35
C PRO A 86 -17.97 -18.13 18.90
N THR A 87 -18.89 -17.23 18.56
CA THR A 87 -20.29 -17.31 19.01
C THR A 87 -21.13 -18.25 18.15
N ILE A 88 -20.58 -18.77 17.04
CA ILE A 88 -21.26 -19.68 16.12
C ILE A 88 -20.83 -21.11 16.47
N GLU A 89 -21.64 -21.82 17.25
CA GLU A 89 -21.35 -23.20 17.65
C GLU A 89 -21.50 -24.19 16.49
N GLY A 90 -20.66 -25.24 16.47
CA GLY A 90 -20.79 -26.37 15.55
C GLY A 90 -20.32 -26.13 14.11
N VAL A 91 -19.79 -24.94 13.78
CA VAL A 91 -19.29 -24.62 12.42
C VAL A 91 -17.84 -24.13 12.48
N THR A 92 -17.02 -24.54 11.51
CA THR A 92 -15.68 -23.95 11.35
C THR A 92 -15.81 -22.59 10.68
N GLY A 93 -15.48 -21.52 11.42
CA GLY A 93 -15.43 -20.16 10.91
C GLY A 93 -14.46 -19.99 9.73
N TRP A 94 -14.71 -18.98 8.90
CA TRP A 94 -13.95 -18.72 7.69
C TRP A 94 -12.48 -18.42 7.98
N GLU A 95 -12.19 -17.61 9.00
CA GLU A 95 -10.81 -17.27 9.35
C GLU A 95 -10.06 -18.50 9.88
N LYS A 96 -10.74 -19.35 10.66
CA LYS A 96 -10.18 -20.62 11.12
C LYS A 96 -9.93 -21.61 9.96
N TRP A 97 -10.82 -21.65 8.97
CA TRP A 97 -10.63 -22.43 7.75
C TRP A 97 -9.46 -21.89 6.90
N LEU A 98 -9.33 -20.57 6.76
CA LEU A 98 -8.20 -19.96 6.05
C LEU A 98 -6.85 -20.28 6.74
N GLU A 99 -6.84 -20.36 8.08
CA GLU A 99 -5.65 -20.72 8.86
C GLU A 99 -5.20 -22.16 8.62
N SER A 100 -6.14 -23.09 8.44
CA SER A 100 -5.79 -24.47 8.11
C SER A 100 -5.27 -24.64 6.68
N HIS A 101 -5.46 -23.64 5.81
CA HIS A 101 -5.04 -23.65 4.41
C HIS A 101 -3.90 -22.66 4.14
N ALA A 102 -2.76 -22.84 4.81
CA ALA A 102 -1.59 -21.95 4.74
C ALA A 102 -1.11 -21.61 3.29
N ARG A 103 -1.32 -22.51 2.33
CA ARG A 103 -1.03 -22.25 0.90
C ARG A 103 -1.83 -21.08 0.32
N LEU A 104 -3.10 -20.92 0.71
CA LEU A 104 -3.96 -19.83 0.22
C LEU A 104 -3.48 -18.47 0.73
N ARG A 105 -2.97 -18.41 1.97
CA ARG A 105 -2.29 -17.21 2.51
C ARG A 105 -0.96 -16.89 1.84
N GLY A 106 -0.35 -17.86 1.14
CA GLY A 106 0.86 -17.63 0.35
C GLY A 106 0.63 -16.65 -0.81
N ALA A 107 -0.56 -16.67 -1.42
CA ALA A 107 -0.90 -15.77 -2.51
C ALA A 107 -0.86 -14.30 -2.08
N ASP A 108 -1.40 -13.97 -0.90
CA ASP A 108 -1.36 -12.61 -0.35
C ASP A 108 0.07 -12.13 -0.09
N ARG A 109 0.98 -13.01 0.34
CA ARG A 109 2.41 -12.66 0.51
C ARG A 109 3.09 -12.40 -0.83
N VAL A 110 2.82 -13.23 -1.83
CA VAL A 110 3.37 -13.03 -3.19
C VAL A 110 2.85 -11.74 -3.80
N PHE A 111 1.57 -11.42 -3.58
CA PHE A 111 0.97 -10.16 -4.02
C PHE A 111 1.61 -8.96 -3.34
N PHE A 112 1.74 -8.97 -2.01
CA PHE A 112 2.42 -7.92 -1.26
C PHE A 112 3.89 -7.76 -1.70
N GLY A 113 4.62 -8.87 -1.85
CA GLY A 113 6.00 -8.86 -2.33
C GLY A 113 6.12 -8.25 -3.73
N SER A 114 5.23 -8.62 -4.65
CA SER A 114 5.16 -8.05 -6.00
C SER A 114 4.89 -6.55 -5.95
N PHE A 115 3.96 -6.11 -5.10
CA PHE A 115 3.66 -4.70 -4.90
C PHE A 115 4.88 -3.92 -4.43
N VAL A 116 5.58 -4.43 -3.40
CA VAL A 116 6.81 -3.82 -2.88
C VAL A 116 7.86 -3.67 -3.97
N ILE A 117 8.10 -4.73 -4.76
CA ILE A 117 9.09 -4.70 -5.84
C ILE A 117 8.72 -3.64 -6.89
N ILE A 118 7.49 -3.69 -7.40
CA ILE A 118 7.02 -2.78 -8.46
C ILE A 118 7.11 -1.33 -8.00
N PHE A 119 6.57 -1.00 -6.82
CA PHE A 119 6.55 0.39 -6.37
C PHE A 119 7.93 0.88 -5.90
N THR A 120 8.83 -0.01 -5.44
CA THR A 120 10.23 0.35 -5.19
C THR A 120 10.94 0.74 -6.49
N LEU A 121 10.70 -0.02 -7.57
CA LEU A 121 11.23 0.34 -8.89
C LEU A 121 10.66 1.66 -9.39
N LEU A 122 9.34 1.88 -9.25
CA LEU A 122 8.71 3.16 -9.60
C LEU A 122 9.26 4.33 -8.76
N TYR A 123 9.52 4.10 -7.47
CA TYR A 123 10.14 5.10 -6.59
C TYR A 123 11.56 5.45 -7.05
N ALA A 124 12.38 4.44 -7.37
CA ALA A 124 13.73 4.65 -7.86
C ALA A 124 13.76 5.40 -9.20
N LEU A 125 12.88 5.02 -10.13
CA LEU A 125 12.76 5.69 -11.43
C LEU A 125 12.29 7.14 -11.29
N SER A 126 11.22 7.38 -10.52
CA SER A 126 10.72 8.74 -10.26
C SER A 126 11.73 9.61 -9.51
N THR A 127 12.49 9.04 -8.58
CA THR A 127 13.54 9.77 -7.86
C THR A 127 14.66 10.17 -8.82
N ARG A 128 15.07 9.26 -9.70
CA ARG A 128 16.09 9.57 -10.73
C ARG A 128 15.62 10.69 -11.65
N THR A 129 14.39 10.61 -12.17
CA THR A 129 13.87 11.65 -13.09
C THR A 129 13.71 12.99 -12.38
N ALA A 130 13.26 12.99 -11.13
CA ALA A 130 13.21 14.18 -10.29
C ALA A 130 14.58 14.82 -10.09
N LEU A 131 15.60 14.03 -9.72
CA LEU A 131 16.96 14.53 -9.53
C LEU A 131 17.59 15.06 -10.83
N GLN A 132 17.32 14.41 -11.97
CA GLN A 132 17.74 14.91 -13.28
C GLN A 132 17.06 16.25 -13.61
N ALA A 133 15.76 16.35 -13.41
CA ALA A 133 15.03 17.61 -13.60
C ALA A 133 15.56 18.73 -12.67
N LEU A 134 15.88 18.41 -11.40
CA LEU A 134 16.53 19.35 -10.48
C LEU A 134 17.89 19.82 -10.99
N ALA A 135 18.70 18.90 -11.53
CA ALA A 135 20.03 19.21 -12.04
C ALA A 135 19.99 20.07 -13.32
N ASP A 136 19.01 19.84 -14.20
CA ASP A 136 18.93 20.47 -15.52
C ASP A 136 18.23 21.85 -15.48
N GLN A 137 17.25 22.03 -14.58
CA GLN A 137 16.38 23.20 -14.59
C GLN A 137 16.72 24.26 -13.51
N THR A 138 17.61 23.95 -12.57
CA THR A 138 17.96 24.87 -11.48
C THR A 138 19.16 25.75 -11.84
N PRO A 139 19.06 27.10 -11.73
CA PRO A 139 20.18 28.03 -11.95
C PRO A 139 21.36 27.77 -10.99
N GLY A 140 22.58 28.04 -11.46
CA GLY A 140 23.85 27.61 -10.83
C GLY A 140 24.01 27.92 -9.34
N GLU A 141 23.60 29.10 -8.86
CA GLU A 141 23.73 29.48 -7.44
C GLU A 141 22.79 28.70 -6.51
N LEU A 142 21.64 28.26 -7.00
CA LEU A 142 20.63 27.54 -6.22
C LEU A 142 20.69 26.02 -6.46
N ARG A 143 21.38 25.58 -7.52
CA ARG A 143 21.44 24.18 -7.96
C ARG A 143 21.96 23.25 -6.87
N GLU A 144 23.08 23.60 -6.23
CA GLU A 144 23.67 22.75 -5.18
C GLU A 144 22.74 22.59 -3.98
N GLN A 145 22.07 23.68 -3.58
CA GLN A 145 21.15 23.67 -2.45
C GLN A 145 19.90 22.82 -2.74
N PHE A 146 19.21 23.09 -3.85
CA PHE A 146 18.00 22.33 -4.23
C PHE A 146 18.32 20.85 -4.49
N PHE A 147 19.44 20.56 -5.13
CA PHE A 147 19.87 19.18 -5.35
C PHE A 147 20.14 18.47 -4.03
N THR A 148 20.86 19.10 -3.10
CA THR A 148 21.16 18.51 -1.78
C THR A 148 19.88 18.27 -0.98
N TYR A 149 18.98 19.26 -0.88
CA TYR A 149 17.72 19.08 -0.17
C TYR A 149 16.81 18.04 -0.84
N GLY A 150 16.77 17.99 -2.17
CA GLY A 150 16.04 16.97 -2.91
C GLY A 150 16.56 15.57 -2.60
N VAL A 151 17.88 15.36 -2.71
CA VAL A 151 18.54 14.08 -2.38
C VAL A 151 18.23 13.66 -0.94
N ILE A 152 18.40 14.56 0.03
CA ILE A 152 18.11 14.26 1.44
C ILE A 152 16.63 13.89 1.61
N GLY A 153 15.71 14.68 1.05
CA GLY A 153 14.28 14.42 1.14
C GLY A 153 13.88 13.06 0.58
N TYR A 154 14.41 12.68 -0.58
CA TYR A 154 14.14 11.38 -1.21
C TYR A 154 14.79 10.22 -0.44
N ILE A 155 15.97 10.40 0.15
CA ILE A 155 16.58 9.38 1.01
C ILE A 155 15.73 9.19 2.27
N VAL A 156 15.36 10.27 2.95
CA VAL A 156 14.54 10.21 4.17
C VAL A 156 13.20 9.55 3.88
N GLY A 157 12.52 9.93 2.79
CA GLY A 157 11.27 9.32 2.37
C GLY A 157 11.41 7.83 2.06
N GLY A 158 12.46 7.45 1.34
CA GLY A 158 12.75 6.05 1.02
C GLY A 158 13.05 5.20 2.27
N VAL A 159 13.91 5.69 3.16
CA VAL A 159 14.27 4.99 4.41
C VAL A 159 13.05 4.83 5.32
N TRP A 160 12.29 5.90 5.53
CA TRP A 160 11.06 5.85 6.31
C TRP A 160 10.10 4.80 5.74
N PHE A 161 9.95 4.78 4.42
CA PHE A 161 9.09 3.83 3.74
C PHE A 161 9.53 2.37 3.94
N PHE A 162 10.82 2.08 3.80
CA PHE A 162 11.35 0.73 4.08
C PHE A 162 11.09 0.30 5.53
N ILE A 163 11.21 1.21 6.49
CA ILE A 163 10.89 0.92 7.90
C ILE A 163 9.41 0.54 8.05
N VAL A 164 8.50 1.29 7.42
CA VAL A 164 7.05 1.00 7.42
C VAL A 164 6.78 -0.37 6.80
N LEU A 165 7.40 -0.69 5.66
CA LEU A 165 7.25 -1.99 5.01
C LEU A 165 7.73 -3.15 5.87
N ILE A 166 8.90 -3.05 6.48
CA ILE A 166 9.46 -4.13 7.31
C ILE A 166 8.52 -4.41 8.49
N ARG A 167 8.03 -3.35 9.14
CA ARG A 167 7.04 -3.49 10.23
C ARG A 167 5.74 -4.12 9.75
N HIS A 168 5.24 -3.72 8.59
CA HIS A 168 3.99 -4.23 8.05
C HIS A 168 4.11 -5.67 7.52
N TRP A 169 5.25 -6.07 6.95
CA TRP A 169 5.51 -7.44 6.51
C TRP A 169 5.37 -8.46 7.65
N GLN A 170 5.83 -8.10 8.85
CA GLN A 170 5.66 -8.92 10.05
C GLN A 170 4.17 -9.09 10.43
N SER A 171 3.37 -8.03 10.28
CA SER A 171 1.93 -8.04 10.53
C SER A 171 1.14 -8.83 9.48
N CYS A 172 1.55 -8.81 8.20
CA CYS A 172 0.89 -9.58 7.14
C CYS A 172 1.19 -11.09 7.20
N THR A 173 2.25 -11.49 7.90
CA THR A 173 2.68 -12.89 7.96
C THR A 173 2.14 -13.65 9.17
N THR A 174 1.51 -12.97 10.13
CA THR A 174 1.03 -13.59 11.38
C THR A 174 -0.36 -13.04 11.77
N THR A 175 -1.34 -13.94 11.96
CA THR A 175 -2.61 -13.62 12.66
C THR A 175 -2.55 -14.00 14.14
N ARG A 176 -1.37 -14.38 14.62
CA ARG A 176 -1.09 -14.54 16.05
C ARG A 176 -0.43 -13.23 16.48
N GLY A 177 -1.18 -12.42 17.22
CA GLY A 177 -0.60 -11.29 17.94
C GLY A 177 0.50 -11.76 18.88
#